data_AF-A0A2K0UEL2-F1
#
_entry.id   AF-A0A2K0UEL2-F1
#
_cell.length_a   1.000
_cell.length_b   1.000
_cell.length_c   1.000
_cell.angle_alpha   90.00
_cell.angle_beta   90.00
_cell.angle_gamma   90.00
#
_symmetry.space_group_name_H-M   'P 1'
#
loop_
_entity.id
_entity.type
_entity.pdbx_description
1 polymer ?
#
loop_
_entity_poly.entity_id
_entity_poly.type
_entity_poly.pdbx_seq_one_letter_code
_entity_poly.pdbx_strand_id
1 'polypeptide(L)'
;MDTTKRTASVSIRNNTSRPIVGISLVHKYSDVYKHRKEWAAIPAGDSSAESLKVEYNTGFFTTGRDWWFVSWYSQDMKTLYYSNPQNFRGTFDAIEKSVSPELIFNAGMLLGPIALIAGGPLLAAPAAVATLAAARATSDGLYDSEETAGFKQHILREEDEGKVTEIIINEDETITFKSQSGDSETVYTLKKAPGQ
;
A
#
# COMPACT_ATOMS: atom_id res chain seq x y z
N MET A 1 -22.68 11.55 -24.12
CA MET A 1 -21.27 12.00 -23.98
C MET A 1 -20.90 11.67 -22.56
N ASP A 2 -20.30 10.50 -22.38
CA ASP A 2 -20.58 9.70 -21.19
C ASP A 2 -19.31 9.35 -20.43
N THR A 3 -19.45 9.34 -19.10
CA THR A 3 -18.48 8.73 -18.19
C THR A 3 -18.40 7.24 -18.48
N THR A 4 -17.19 6.73 -18.70
CA THR A 4 -16.94 5.30 -18.90
C THR A 4 -16.22 4.73 -17.69
N LYS A 5 -16.87 3.79 -17.01
CA LYS A 5 -16.28 3.00 -15.92
C LYS A 5 -15.30 1.98 -16.50
N ARG A 6 -14.10 1.91 -15.92
CA ARG A 6 -13.01 1.02 -16.32
C ARG A 6 -12.43 0.31 -15.11
N THR A 7 -11.60 -0.72 -15.37
CA THR A 7 -10.90 -1.45 -14.32
C THR A 7 -9.45 -1.70 -14.68
N ALA A 8 -8.57 -1.70 -13.67
CA ALA A 8 -7.16 -2.07 -13.80
C ALA A 8 -6.76 -3.01 -12.66
N SER A 9 -5.70 -3.78 -12.87
CA SER A 9 -5.05 -4.57 -11.82
C SER A 9 -3.88 -3.78 -11.25
N VAL A 10 -3.59 -3.97 -9.96
CA VAL A 10 -2.49 -3.29 -9.26
C VAL A 10 -1.68 -4.30 -8.48
N SER A 11 -0.36 -4.26 -8.63
CA SER A 11 0.57 -5.10 -7.87
C SER A 11 1.60 -4.24 -7.15
N ILE A 12 2.13 -4.76 -6.04
CA ILE A 12 3.24 -4.14 -5.32
C ILE A 12 4.53 -4.86 -5.70
N ARG A 13 5.58 -4.11 -6.02
CA ARG A 13 6.93 -4.64 -6.24
C ARG A 13 7.86 -4.14 -5.15
N ASN A 14 8.60 -5.06 -4.54
CA ASN A 14 9.60 -4.73 -3.53
C ASN A 14 10.99 -4.69 -4.17
N ASN A 15 11.49 -3.51 -4.48
CA ASN A 15 12.86 -3.31 -4.98
C ASN A 15 13.87 -3.05 -3.85
N THR A 16 13.50 -3.26 -2.58
CA THR A 16 14.44 -3.13 -1.45
C THR A 16 15.28 -4.40 -1.28
N SER A 17 16.39 -4.30 -0.54
CA SER A 17 17.26 -5.44 -0.23
C SER A 17 16.70 -6.42 0.81
N ARG A 18 15.52 -6.13 1.39
CA ARG A 18 14.92 -6.93 2.46
C ARG A 18 13.47 -7.30 2.14
N PRO A 19 12.95 -8.42 2.68
CA PRO A 19 11.52 -8.67 2.63
C PRO A 19 10.75 -7.56 3.33
N ILE A 20 9.62 -7.18 2.76
CA ILE A 20 8.61 -6.34 3.41
C ILE A 20 7.44 -7.22 3.84
N VAL A 21 6.79 -6.85 4.94
CA VAL A 21 5.67 -7.61 5.51
C VAL A 21 4.51 -6.69 5.85
N GLY A 22 3.31 -7.23 6.04
CA GLY A 22 2.14 -6.46 6.47
C GLY A 22 1.85 -5.29 5.54
N ILE A 23 1.81 -5.55 4.24
CA ILE A 23 1.56 -4.55 3.23
C ILE A 23 0.07 -4.27 3.19
N SER A 24 -0.35 -3.00 3.16
CA SER A 24 -1.72 -2.57 2.87
C SER A 24 -1.70 -1.51 1.79
N LEU A 25 -2.51 -1.69 0.74
CA LEU A 25 -2.72 -0.74 -0.33
C LEU A 25 -4.18 -0.29 -0.30
N VAL A 26 -4.39 1.03 -0.28
CA VAL A 26 -5.70 1.66 -0.44
C VAL A 26 -5.72 2.45 -1.73
N HIS A 27 -6.77 2.25 -2.53
CA HIS A 27 -7.12 3.06 -3.68
C HIS A 27 -8.48 3.70 -3.47
N LYS A 28 -8.60 4.95 -3.88
CA LYS A 28 -9.88 5.65 -3.96
C LYS A 28 -9.96 6.39 -5.29
N TYR A 29 -11.01 6.12 -6.06
CA TYR A 29 -11.42 7.00 -7.14
C TYR A 29 -12.35 8.07 -6.55
N SER A 30 -11.74 9.11 -6.00
CA SER A 30 -12.42 10.16 -5.21
C SER A 30 -13.34 9.51 -4.15
N ASP A 31 -14.59 9.93 -4.06
CA ASP A 31 -15.63 9.41 -3.15
C ASP A 31 -16.54 8.34 -3.82
N VAL A 32 -16.21 7.90 -5.05
CA VAL A 32 -17.09 7.03 -5.84
C VAL A 32 -16.76 5.55 -5.65
N TYR A 33 -15.48 5.19 -5.74
CA TYR A 33 -15.02 3.82 -5.57
C TYR A 33 -13.88 3.76 -4.58
N LYS A 34 -13.88 2.73 -3.73
CA LYS A 34 -12.83 2.48 -2.73
C LYS A 34 -12.43 1.02 -2.78
N HIS A 35 -11.13 0.76 -2.77
CA HIS A 35 -10.58 -0.59 -2.83
C HIS A 35 -9.43 -0.68 -1.85
N ARG A 36 -9.26 -1.86 -1.26
CA ARG A 36 -8.14 -2.14 -0.39
C ARG A 36 -7.73 -3.60 -0.48
N LYS A 37 -6.43 -3.84 -0.32
CA LYS A 37 -5.88 -5.19 -0.21
C LYS A 37 -4.65 -5.20 0.69
N GLU A 38 -4.50 -6.31 1.39
CA GLU A 38 -3.33 -6.62 2.19
C GLU A 38 -2.54 -7.79 1.61
N TRP A 39 -1.22 -7.78 1.84
CA TRP A 39 -0.34 -8.91 1.59
C TRP A 39 0.51 -9.19 2.82
N ALA A 40 0.67 -10.46 3.14
CA ALA A 40 1.41 -10.85 4.33
C ALA A 40 2.91 -10.54 4.19
N ALA A 41 3.50 -10.87 3.04
CA ALA A 41 4.91 -10.62 2.78
C ALA A 41 5.21 -10.56 1.27
N ILE A 42 6.25 -9.80 0.91
CA ILE A 42 6.82 -9.75 -0.43
C ILE A 42 8.36 -9.84 -0.30
N PRO A 43 9.04 -10.81 -0.95
CA PRO A 43 10.49 -10.93 -0.91
C PRO A 43 11.20 -9.71 -1.47
N ALA A 44 12.49 -9.56 -1.14
CA ALA A 44 13.35 -8.63 -1.83
C ALA A 44 13.43 -8.97 -3.33
N GLY A 45 13.21 -7.98 -4.20
CA GLY A 45 13.26 -8.10 -5.66
C GLY A 45 12.00 -8.62 -6.34
N ASP A 46 11.00 -9.08 -5.58
CA ASP A 46 9.81 -9.74 -6.10
C ASP A 46 8.56 -8.83 -6.11
N SER A 47 7.52 -9.30 -6.80
CA SER A 47 6.19 -8.68 -6.83
C SER A 47 5.17 -9.49 -6.04
N SER A 48 4.10 -8.83 -5.61
CA SER A 48 2.97 -9.45 -4.92
C SER A 48 2.34 -10.58 -5.76
N ALA A 49 2.06 -11.73 -5.15
CA ALA A 49 1.50 -12.91 -5.85
C ALA A 49 0.11 -12.67 -6.44
N GLU A 50 -0.71 -11.83 -5.79
CA GLU A 50 -2.03 -11.45 -6.26
C GLU A 50 -2.11 -9.95 -6.50
N SER A 51 -2.90 -9.53 -7.49
CA SER A 51 -3.21 -8.11 -7.71
C SER A 51 -4.47 -7.66 -6.97
N LEU A 52 -4.58 -6.35 -6.74
CA LEU A 52 -5.82 -5.67 -6.39
C LEU A 52 -6.49 -5.19 -7.68
N LYS A 53 -7.76 -5.52 -7.88
CA LYS A 53 -8.55 -4.94 -8.98
C LYS A 53 -9.20 -3.66 -8.51
N VAL A 54 -8.98 -2.57 -9.24
CA VAL A 54 -9.54 -1.24 -8.93
C VAL A 54 -10.49 -0.78 -10.03
N GLU A 55 -11.40 0.11 -9.67
CA GLU A 55 -12.39 0.73 -10.55
C GLU A 55 -12.17 2.23 -10.59
N TYR A 56 -12.25 2.80 -11.79
CA TYR A 56 -12.09 4.24 -12.03
C TYR A 56 -12.94 4.68 -13.21
N ASN A 57 -13.17 5.98 -13.33
CA ASN A 57 -13.93 6.56 -14.42
C ASN A 57 -13.03 7.38 -15.35
N THR A 58 -13.34 7.34 -16.64
CA THR A 58 -12.71 8.16 -17.69
C THR A 58 -13.76 8.85 -18.54
N GLY A 59 -13.37 9.90 -19.26
CA GLY A 59 -14.24 10.64 -20.18
C GLY A 59 -14.02 12.15 -20.08
N PHE A 60 -14.52 12.90 -21.07
CA PHE A 60 -14.28 14.33 -21.17
C PHE A 60 -14.78 15.17 -19.98
N PHE A 61 -15.80 14.69 -19.27
CA PHE A 61 -16.41 15.38 -18.12
C PHE A 61 -16.05 14.76 -16.76
N THR A 62 -15.14 13.76 -16.69
CA THR A 62 -14.77 13.17 -15.40
C THR A 62 -13.83 14.10 -14.63
N THR A 63 -14.23 14.51 -13.44
CA THR A 63 -13.39 15.28 -12.50
C THR A 63 -12.76 14.41 -11.42
N GLY A 64 -13.17 13.14 -11.35
CA GLY A 64 -12.67 12.18 -10.37
C GLY A 64 -11.17 11.90 -10.58
N ARG A 65 -10.49 11.68 -9.46
CA ARG A 65 -9.07 11.41 -9.37
C ARG A 65 -8.82 10.12 -8.61
N ASP A 66 -7.77 9.41 -9.04
CA ASP A 66 -7.24 8.23 -8.36
C ASP A 66 -6.23 8.63 -7.28
N TRP A 67 -6.53 8.23 -6.06
CA TRP A 67 -5.76 8.50 -4.86
C TRP A 67 -5.29 7.18 -4.24
N TRP A 68 -4.02 7.14 -3.86
CA TRP A 68 -3.34 5.92 -3.42
C TRP A 68 -2.63 6.11 -2.08
N PHE A 69 -2.74 5.13 -1.21
CA PHE A 69 -1.97 5.05 0.02
C PHE A 69 -1.39 3.64 0.15
N VAL A 70 -0.11 3.54 0.44
CA VAL A 70 0.55 2.26 0.69
C VAL A 70 1.32 2.32 2.00
N SER A 71 1.20 1.26 2.79
CA SER A 71 1.98 1.05 4.01
C SER A 71 2.52 -0.36 4.07
N TRP A 72 3.67 -0.55 4.72
CA TRP A 72 4.27 -1.85 4.96
C TRP A 72 5.13 -1.80 6.22
N TYR A 73 5.46 -2.97 6.75
CA TYR A 73 6.34 -3.11 7.90
C TYR A 73 7.72 -3.64 7.47
N SER A 74 8.74 -3.28 8.25
CA SER A 74 10.01 -4.00 8.26
C SER A 74 9.78 -5.48 8.56
N GLN A 75 10.70 -6.34 8.11
CA GLN A 75 10.65 -7.78 8.36
C GLN A 75 10.42 -8.18 9.84
N ASP A 76 10.94 -7.40 10.79
CA ASP A 76 10.78 -7.64 12.23
C ASP A 76 9.49 -7.00 12.82
N MET A 77 8.68 -6.39 11.96
CA MET A 77 7.49 -5.62 12.28
C MET A 77 7.67 -4.51 13.31
N LYS A 78 8.90 -4.03 13.54
CA LYS A 78 9.16 -2.95 14.51
C LYS A 78 9.04 -1.56 13.90
N THR A 79 9.12 -1.47 12.58
CA THR A 79 9.04 -0.21 11.84
C THR A 79 7.91 -0.29 10.84
N LEU A 80 6.94 0.60 10.97
CA LEU A 80 5.92 0.86 9.97
C LEU A 80 6.46 1.91 8.99
N TYR A 81 6.38 1.63 7.70
CA TYR A 81 6.65 2.54 6.60
C TYR A 81 5.37 2.83 5.84
N TYR A 82 5.27 4.02 5.26
CA TYR A 82 4.08 4.41 4.51
C TYR A 82 4.34 5.59 3.58
N SER A 83 3.57 5.64 2.48
CA SER A 83 3.65 6.68 1.47
C SER A 83 3.36 8.06 2.06
N ASN A 84 4.18 9.03 1.68
CA ASN A 84 4.12 10.40 2.14
C ASN A 84 4.32 11.37 0.97
N PRO A 85 3.30 11.56 0.12
CA PRO A 85 3.33 12.58 -0.91
C PRO A 85 3.30 13.94 -0.22
N GLN A 86 4.45 14.62 -0.28
CA GLN A 86 4.65 16.03 0.09
C GLN A 86 4.96 16.38 1.57
N ASN A 87 5.32 15.44 2.46
CA ASN A 87 5.70 15.74 3.86
C ASN A 87 4.63 16.52 4.67
N PHE A 88 3.33 16.27 4.39
CA PHE A 88 2.20 17.03 4.93
C PHE A 88 1.78 16.62 6.35
N ARG A 89 2.22 17.36 7.38
CA ARG A 89 1.96 17.06 8.81
C ARG A 89 0.48 16.75 9.21
N GLY A 90 -0.53 17.18 8.45
CA GLY A 90 -1.95 17.15 8.88
C GLY A 90 -2.65 15.77 8.81
N THR A 91 -2.33 14.91 7.85
CA THR A 91 -2.98 13.59 7.70
C THR A 91 -2.30 12.46 8.46
N PHE A 92 -1.16 12.74 9.08
CA PHE A 92 -0.43 11.80 9.91
C PHE A 92 -1.15 11.47 11.21
N ASP A 93 -1.96 12.40 11.74
CA ASP A 93 -2.78 12.19 12.94
C ASP A 93 -3.64 10.93 12.87
N ALA A 94 -4.20 10.60 11.69
CA ALA A 94 -5.06 9.43 11.52
C ALA A 94 -4.26 8.13 11.69
N ILE A 95 -3.11 8.01 11.02
CA ILE A 95 -2.20 6.85 11.16
C ILE A 95 -1.62 6.80 12.57
N GLU A 96 -1.25 7.96 13.15
CA GLU A 96 -0.71 8.04 14.49
C GLU A 96 -1.70 7.55 15.56
N LYS A 97 -2.98 7.87 15.41
CA LYS A 97 -4.08 7.41 16.28
C LYS A 97 -4.44 5.95 16.03
N SER A 98 -4.45 5.50 14.78
CA SER A 98 -4.85 4.12 14.42
C SER A 98 -3.77 3.09 14.75
N VAL A 99 -2.49 3.45 14.67
CA VAL A 99 -1.39 2.53 14.91
C VAL A 99 -0.80 2.79 16.29
N SER A 100 -1.28 2.03 17.28
CA SER A 100 -0.67 2.05 18.61
C SER A 100 0.69 1.35 18.59
N PRO A 101 1.68 1.86 19.33
CA PRO A 101 2.88 1.13 19.73
C PRO A 101 2.71 -0.36 20.04
N GLU A 102 1.65 -0.69 20.76
CA GLU A 102 1.37 -2.04 21.26
C GLU A 102 0.97 -2.98 20.12
N LEU A 103 0.24 -2.48 19.12
CA LEU A 103 -0.09 -3.25 17.91
C LEU A 103 1.17 -3.63 17.14
N ILE A 104 2.10 -2.68 16.97
CA ILE A 104 3.40 -2.91 16.32
C ILE A 104 4.22 -3.94 17.12
N PHE A 105 4.31 -3.76 18.43
CA PHE A 105 5.07 -4.63 19.32
C PHE A 105 4.53 -6.07 19.34
N ASN A 106 3.21 -6.24 19.51
CA ASN A 106 2.59 -7.56 19.58
C ASN A 106 2.68 -8.31 18.25
N ALA A 107 2.54 -7.61 17.13
CA ALA A 107 2.73 -8.22 15.82
C ALA A 107 4.19 -8.66 15.59
N GLY A 108 5.16 -7.86 16.03
CA GLY A 108 6.59 -8.20 15.98
C GLY A 108 6.96 -9.44 16.80
N MET A 109 6.31 -9.70 17.93
CA MET A 109 6.56 -10.93 18.71
C MET A 109 6.06 -12.21 18.04
N LEU A 110 5.09 -12.11 17.12
CA LEU A 110 4.49 -13.26 16.43
C LEU A 110 5.27 -13.68 15.18
N LEU A 111 6.20 -12.84 14.72
CA LEU A 111 7.03 -13.18 13.58
C LEU A 111 8.22 -14.05 14.00
N GLY A 112 8.13 -15.33 13.63
CA GLY A 112 9.30 -16.21 13.55
C GLY A 112 10.21 -15.84 12.37
N PRO A 113 11.35 -16.55 12.17
CA PRO A 113 12.21 -16.32 11.02
C PRO A 113 11.43 -16.53 9.72
N ILE A 114 11.45 -15.53 8.83
CA ILE A 114 10.89 -15.67 7.48
C ILE A 114 11.77 -16.65 6.70
N ALA A 115 11.22 -17.80 6.33
CA ALA A 115 11.89 -18.72 5.42
C ALA A 115 11.69 -18.22 3.98
N LEU A 116 12.79 -17.84 3.33
CA LEU A 116 12.82 -17.55 1.89
C LEU A 116 12.93 -18.89 1.14
N ILE A 117 11.86 -19.33 0.49
CA ILE A 117 11.88 -20.49 -0.39
C ILE A 117 11.63 -20.04 -1.83
N ALA A 118 12.04 -20.84 -2.81
CA ALA A 118 11.71 -20.59 -4.22
C ALA A 118 10.16 -20.57 -4.36
N GLY A 119 9.59 -19.39 -4.54
CA GLY A 119 8.14 -19.14 -4.51
C GLY A 119 7.68 -18.07 -3.51
N GLY A 120 8.56 -17.53 -2.68
CA GLY A 120 8.29 -16.36 -1.83
C GLY A 120 8.64 -16.56 -0.35
N PRO A 121 8.33 -15.58 0.51
CA PRO A 121 8.56 -15.64 1.94
C PRO A 121 7.39 -16.42 2.53
N LEU A 122 7.63 -17.64 3.00
CA LEU A 122 6.58 -18.42 3.64
C LEU A 122 6.56 -18.10 5.14
N LEU A 123 5.65 -17.20 5.53
CA LEU A 123 5.28 -17.05 6.93
C LEU A 123 4.45 -18.28 7.36
N ALA A 124 4.67 -18.76 8.58
CA ALA A 124 3.76 -19.74 9.18
C ALA A 124 2.33 -19.17 9.19
N ALA A 125 1.31 -20.01 8.96
CA ALA A 125 -0.08 -19.54 8.80
C ALA A 125 -0.56 -18.60 9.93
N PRO A 126 -0.29 -18.86 11.23
CA PRO A 126 -0.66 -17.93 12.29
C PRO A 126 0.04 -16.56 12.19
N ALA A 127 1.32 -16.56 11.81
CA ALA A 127 2.09 -15.34 11.61
C ALA A 127 1.58 -14.53 10.41
N ALA A 128 1.20 -15.19 9.32
CA ALA A 128 0.59 -14.55 8.16
C ALA A 128 -0.74 -13.87 8.52
N VAL A 129 -1.61 -14.54 9.29
CA VAL A 129 -2.89 -13.97 9.74
C VAL A 129 -2.69 -12.73 10.61
N ALA A 130 -1.79 -12.79 11.58
CA ALA A 130 -1.49 -11.64 12.45
C ALA A 130 -0.93 -10.45 11.65
N THR A 131 -0.05 -10.73 10.70
CA THR A 131 0.55 -9.73 9.81
C THR A 131 -0.49 -9.01 8.95
N LEU A 132 -1.44 -9.76 8.38
CA LEU A 132 -2.55 -9.20 7.60
C LEU A 132 -3.49 -8.35 8.48
N ALA A 133 -3.78 -8.81 9.70
CA ALA A 133 -4.61 -8.04 10.63
C ALA A 133 -3.97 -6.70 11.01
N ALA A 134 -2.65 -6.69 11.28
CA ALA A 134 -1.91 -5.46 11.58
C ALA A 134 -1.86 -4.50 10.36
N ALA A 135 -1.65 -5.03 9.16
CA ALA A 135 -1.68 -4.26 7.93
C ALA A 135 -3.04 -3.58 7.72
N ARG A 136 -4.13 -4.32 7.92
CA ARG A 136 -5.49 -3.80 7.80
C ARG A 136 -5.81 -2.74 8.85
N ALA A 137 -5.48 -2.98 10.11
CA ALA A 137 -5.71 -2.03 11.20
C ALA A 137 -4.98 -0.69 10.97
N THR A 138 -3.84 -0.72 10.28
CA THR A 138 -3.08 0.48 9.92
C THR A 138 -3.81 1.38 8.93
N SER A 139 -4.65 0.80 8.06
CA SER A 139 -5.33 1.53 6.99
C SER A 139 -6.84 1.64 7.16
N ASP A 140 -7.45 1.05 8.21
CA ASP A 140 -8.91 1.04 8.43
C ASP A 140 -9.51 2.45 8.44
N GLY A 141 -8.99 3.35 9.28
CA GLY A 141 -9.49 4.72 9.36
C GLY A 141 -9.31 5.50 8.04
N LEU A 142 -8.22 5.26 7.32
CA LEU A 142 -7.97 5.89 6.02
C LEU A 142 -8.91 5.34 4.94
N TYR A 143 -9.19 4.04 4.96
CA TYR A 143 -10.10 3.39 4.02
C TYR A 143 -11.54 3.85 4.22
N ASP A 144 -12.00 3.92 5.48
CA ASP A 144 -13.37 4.27 5.81
C ASP A 144 -13.66 5.77 5.66
N SER A 145 -12.64 6.63 5.78
CA SER A 145 -12.77 8.08 5.55
C SER A 145 -13.09 8.43 4.09
N GLU A 146 -13.71 9.59 3.84
CA GLU A 146 -13.81 10.19 2.49
C GLU A 146 -12.59 11.04 2.13
N GLU A 147 -11.74 11.36 3.11
CA GLU A 147 -10.56 12.18 2.89
C GLU A 147 -9.50 11.43 2.07
N THR A 148 -8.82 12.18 1.20
CA THR A 148 -7.69 11.73 0.39
C THR A 148 -6.43 12.55 0.68
N ALA A 149 -6.46 13.39 1.70
CA ALA A 149 -5.25 14.05 2.17
C ALA A 149 -4.22 12.99 2.61
N GLY A 150 -2.95 13.22 2.32
CA GLY A 150 -1.89 12.22 2.54
C GLY A 150 -1.87 11.07 1.53
N PHE A 151 -2.86 10.95 0.64
CA PHE A 151 -2.82 9.98 -0.46
C PHE A 151 -2.05 10.59 -1.64
N LYS A 152 -1.34 9.72 -2.36
CA LYS A 152 -0.62 10.07 -3.58
C LYS A 152 -1.62 10.01 -4.73
N GLN A 153 -1.73 11.10 -5.48
CA GLN A 153 -2.47 11.05 -6.73
C GLN A 153 -1.65 10.35 -7.83
N HIS A 154 -2.25 9.38 -8.51
CA HIS A 154 -1.73 8.78 -9.74
C HIS A 154 -2.92 8.35 -10.61
N ILE A 155 -3.18 9.11 -11.67
CA ILE A 155 -4.42 8.99 -12.47
C ILE A 155 -4.33 7.80 -13.42
N LEU A 156 -5.35 6.95 -13.39
CA LEU A 156 -5.53 5.89 -14.38
C LEU A 156 -6.32 6.42 -15.58
N ARG A 157 -5.88 6.05 -16.78
CA ARG A 157 -6.49 6.46 -18.05
C ARG A 157 -7.01 5.25 -18.82
N GLU A 158 -7.65 5.52 -19.94
CA GLU A 158 -8.18 4.47 -20.81
C GLU A 158 -7.14 3.44 -21.25
N GLU A 159 -5.88 3.85 -21.40
CA GLU A 159 -4.75 3.00 -21.76
C GLU A 159 -4.40 1.96 -20.69
N ASP A 160 -4.83 2.18 -19.44
CA ASP A 160 -4.56 1.31 -18.30
C ASP A 160 -5.63 0.22 -18.12
N GLU A 161 -6.70 0.24 -18.92
CA GLU A 161 -7.79 -0.72 -18.80
C GLU A 161 -7.33 -2.15 -19.03
N GLY A 162 -7.62 -3.02 -18.05
CA GLY A 162 -7.21 -4.42 -18.07
C GLY A 162 -5.68 -4.62 -18.00
N LYS A 163 -4.91 -3.57 -17.71
CA LYS A 163 -3.45 -3.63 -17.53
C LYS A 163 -3.09 -3.66 -16.04
N VAL A 164 -1.82 -3.98 -15.79
CA VAL A 164 -1.25 -3.96 -14.45
C VAL A 164 -0.54 -2.63 -14.23
N THR A 165 -0.96 -1.90 -13.20
CA THR A 165 -0.19 -0.81 -12.61
C THR A 165 0.72 -1.38 -11.53
N GLU A 166 2.02 -1.14 -11.63
CA GLU A 166 2.99 -1.55 -10.60
C GLU A 166 3.26 -0.39 -9.65
N ILE A 167 3.11 -0.63 -8.35
CA ILE A 167 3.57 0.27 -7.29
C ILE A 167 4.88 -0.31 -6.75
N ILE A 168 5.97 0.39 -7.02
CA ILE A 168 7.32 -0.08 -6.77
C ILE A 168 7.86 0.64 -5.54
N ILE A 169 8.19 -0.12 -4.49
CA ILE A 169 8.85 0.40 -3.28
C ILE A 169 10.36 0.25 -3.47
N ASN A 170 11.08 1.37 -3.53
CA ASN A 170 12.53 1.39 -3.81
C ASN A 170 13.35 1.53 -2.53
N GLU A 171 14.63 1.17 -2.60
CA GLU A 171 15.58 1.29 -1.48
C GLU A 171 16.03 2.75 -1.20
N ASP A 172 15.85 3.65 -2.16
CA ASP A 172 16.26 5.06 -2.13
C ASP A 172 15.19 6.00 -1.55
N GLU A 173 14.33 5.49 -0.68
CA GLU A 173 13.24 6.23 -0.03
C GLU A 173 12.09 6.67 -0.94
N THR A 174 12.06 6.19 -2.19
CA THR A 174 11.01 6.51 -3.16
C THR A 174 9.99 5.38 -3.34
N ILE A 175 8.80 5.76 -3.83
CA ILE A 175 7.77 4.88 -4.34
C ILE A 175 7.39 5.35 -5.74
N THR A 176 7.51 4.47 -6.72
CA THR A 176 7.12 4.73 -8.11
C THR A 176 5.78 4.07 -8.42
N PHE A 177 4.83 4.83 -8.93
CA PHE A 177 3.59 4.33 -9.53
C PHE A 177 3.79 4.29 -11.03
N LYS A 178 3.78 3.09 -11.60
CA LYS A 178 4.04 2.83 -13.01
C LYS A 178 2.82 2.21 -13.68
N SER A 179 2.22 2.94 -14.60
CA SER A 179 1.09 2.47 -15.42
C SER A 179 1.41 2.63 -16.91
N GLN A 180 0.53 2.13 -17.77
CA GLN A 180 0.72 2.27 -19.22
C GLN A 180 0.64 3.75 -19.64
N SER A 181 -0.21 4.52 -18.97
CA SER A 181 -0.46 5.93 -19.29
C SER A 181 0.55 6.92 -18.71
N GLY A 182 1.45 6.45 -17.84
CA GLY A 182 2.59 7.21 -17.34
C GLY A 182 3.03 6.83 -15.95
N ASP A 183 4.09 7.49 -15.48
CA ASP A 183 4.70 7.23 -14.19
C ASP A 183 4.51 8.43 -13.25
N SER A 184 4.45 8.17 -11.95
CA SER A 184 4.51 9.22 -10.92
C SER A 184 5.25 8.73 -9.69
N GLU A 185 5.89 9.64 -8.98
CA GLU A 185 6.72 9.28 -7.83
C GLU A 185 6.28 9.99 -6.54
N THR A 186 6.57 9.36 -5.41
CA THR A 186 6.47 9.95 -4.06
C THR A 186 7.58 9.38 -3.17
N VAL A 187 7.72 9.93 -1.98
CA VAL A 187 8.58 9.35 -0.93
C VAL A 187 7.75 8.57 0.09
N TYR A 188 8.41 7.82 0.96
CA TYR A 188 7.82 7.25 2.18
C TYR A 188 8.43 7.84 3.44
N THR A 189 7.74 7.64 4.57
CA THR A 189 8.28 7.92 5.91
C THR A 189 8.08 6.70 6.81
N LEU A 190 8.54 6.77 8.06
CA LEU A 190 8.50 5.65 9.00
C LEU A 190 8.03 6.03 10.41
N LYS A 191 7.52 5.04 11.14
CA LYS A 191 7.18 5.08 12.57
C LYS A 191 7.73 3.81 13.25
N LYS A 192 8.47 3.98 14.34
CA LYS A 192 9.03 2.86 15.12
C LYS A 192 8.15 2.56 16.33
N ALA A 193 8.17 1.32 16.80
CA ALA A 193 7.67 1.00 18.14
C ALA A 193 8.47 1.76 19.22
N PRO A 194 7.84 2.29 20.28
CA PRO A 194 8.53 2.97 21.37
C PRO A 194 9.38 2.00 22.20
N GLY A 195 10.45 2.54 22.81
CA GLY A 195 11.45 1.77 23.56
C GLY A 195 12.76 1.53 22.78
N GLN A 196 12.98 2.26 21.68
CA GLN A 196 14.24 2.35 20.94
C GLN A 196 14.68 3.80 20.79
#